data_AF-A0A9E5NGG6-F1
#
_entry.id   AF-A0A9E5NGG6-F1
#
_cell.length_a   1.000
_cell.length_b   1.000
_cell.length_c   1.000
_cell.angle_alpha   90.00
_cell.angle_beta   90.00
_cell.angle_gamma   90.00
#
_symmetry.space_group_name_H-M   'P 1'
#
loop_
_entity.id
_entity.type
_entity.pdbx_description
1 polymer ?
#
loop_
_entity_poly.entity_id
_entity_poly.type
_entity_poly.pdbx_seq_one_letter_code
_entity_poly.pdbx_strand_id
1 'polypeptide(L)'
;MNGLRIALLANLKSNAPHDAGEPEDRWYELDSERTVDAITSALQERGHQVTFLEGDTSLYQELERGDFDIAFNICEGHRGDARESQVPAILEMLGIPYTGSKVLCLALTLDKAMTKRILAFHGLPTPRFQVFEAAHQPVDSELRFPLFVKPSREGTGIGISARSVVRHGDELRRQVRWVLQTYQEPALVEEYIEGREITVGVLGNQQLYVLPPLEVDLSACPPEEEGIYTGRIKSEFPQLPCYVCPAPLTEAQVQQLSHLAVEAFRTVDCLDMARVDFKLAANDGERPYILEINPLPGLSPGVSDLVFEAEAVGMSHAQLINAILNEALKRYPQLAHRTSHEYLMQIPQASRGWIGAETRTMNGAGVGFALAPHNKMATRARTRR
;
A
#
# COMPACT_ATOMS: atom_id res chain seq x y z
N MET A 1 3.10 -16.15 -31.97
CA MET A 1 3.90 -15.21 -31.15
C MET A 1 4.44 -16.00 -29.98
N ASN A 2 5.73 -15.91 -29.68
CA ASN A 2 6.28 -16.62 -28.52
C ASN A 2 5.96 -15.76 -27.29
N GLY A 3 5.15 -16.28 -26.37
CA GLY A 3 4.89 -15.58 -25.11
C GLY A 3 6.16 -15.44 -24.27
N LEU A 4 6.18 -14.41 -23.43
CA LEU A 4 7.23 -14.18 -22.44
C LEU A 4 7.39 -15.36 -21.48
N ARG A 5 8.62 -15.55 -20.99
CA ARG A 5 8.94 -16.41 -19.85
C ARG A 5 8.91 -15.55 -18.59
N ILE A 6 7.92 -15.78 -17.75
CA ILE A 6 7.62 -14.97 -16.58
C ILE A 6 7.95 -15.76 -15.32
N ALA A 7 8.78 -15.20 -14.46
CA ALA A 7 8.92 -15.67 -13.08
C ALA A 7 7.82 -15.02 -12.25
N LEU A 8 6.85 -15.81 -11.76
CA LEU A 8 5.87 -15.33 -10.78
C LEU A 8 6.48 -15.50 -9.39
N LEU A 9 6.70 -14.40 -8.68
CA LEU A 9 7.37 -14.38 -7.38
C LEU A 9 6.35 -14.06 -6.30
N ALA A 10 6.17 -14.95 -5.32
CA ALA A 10 5.33 -14.72 -4.15
C ALA A 10 5.93 -15.36 -2.91
N ASN A 11 5.42 -14.96 -1.73
CA ASN A 11 5.67 -15.63 -0.47
C ASN A 11 4.42 -16.38 -0.06
N LEU A 12 4.45 -17.71 -0.11
CA LEU A 12 3.29 -18.53 0.27
C LEU A 12 3.20 -18.59 1.80
N LYS A 13 1.99 -18.35 2.32
CA LYS A 13 1.70 -18.46 3.76
C LYS A 13 2.03 -19.85 4.32
N SER A 14 1.85 -20.90 3.53
CA SER A 14 2.19 -22.29 3.89
C SER A 14 3.70 -22.54 4.03
N ASN A 15 4.54 -21.67 3.44
CA ASN A 15 6.00 -21.75 3.49
C ASN A 15 6.62 -20.74 4.46
N ALA A 16 5.80 -19.97 5.19
CA ALA A 16 6.26 -18.96 6.12
C ALA A 16 7.14 -19.58 7.23
N PRO A 17 8.26 -18.93 7.60
CA PRO A 17 9.05 -19.39 8.74
C PRO A 17 8.26 -19.18 10.03
N HIS A 18 8.22 -20.19 10.90
CA HIS A 18 7.55 -20.10 12.20
C HIS A 18 8.58 -20.06 13.33
N ASP A 19 8.63 -18.93 14.05
CA ASP A 19 9.48 -18.76 15.23
C ASP A 19 8.66 -18.91 16.52
N ALA A 20 9.29 -19.41 17.60
CA ALA A 20 8.62 -19.57 18.88
C ALA A 20 8.21 -18.20 19.48
N GLY A 21 6.92 -18.03 19.75
CA GLY A 21 6.38 -16.81 20.37
C GLY A 21 6.03 -15.69 19.38
N GLU A 22 6.01 -15.97 18.08
CA GLU A 22 5.47 -15.05 17.08
C GLU A 22 3.96 -14.80 17.30
N PRO A 23 3.46 -13.59 16.99
CA PRO A 23 2.03 -13.31 17.09
C PRO A 23 1.25 -14.08 16.00
N GLU A 24 0.01 -14.46 16.30
CA GLU A 24 -0.84 -15.26 15.40
C GLU A 24 -1.11 -14.58 14.06
N ASP A 25 -1.10 -13.25 14.04
CA ASP A 25 -1.36 -12.43 12.85
C ASP A 25 -0.12 -12.18 11.98
N ARG A 26 1.07 -12.69 12.37
CA ARG A 26 2.36 -12.39 11.73
C ARG A 26 2.37 -12.54 10.20
N TRP A 27 1.64 -13.54 9.69
CA TRP A 27 1.66 -13.94 8.28
C TRP A 27 0.33 -13.69 7.58
N TYR A 28 -0.45 -12.70 8.03
CA TYR A 28 -1.75 -12.37 7.42
C TYR A 28 -1.63 -11.74 6.04
N GLU A 29 -0.47 -11.16 5.72
CA GLU A 29 -0.18 -10.54 4.41
C GLU A 29 0.24 -11.54 3.34
N LEU A 30 0.72 -12.72 3.73
CA LEU A 30 1.26 -13.68 2.77
C LEU A 30 0.16 -14.33 1.94
N ASP A 31 0.52 -14.63 0.69
CA ASP A 31 -0.41 -15.14 -0.29
C ASP A 31 -0.75 -16.62 -0.09
N SER A 32 -1.91 -16.99 -0.62
CA SER A 32 -2.34 -18.39 -0.72
C SER A 32 -1.96 -18.98 -2.09
N GLU A 33 -1.91 -20.31 -2.17
CA GLU A 33 -1.73 -21.02 -3.44
C GLU A 33 -2.80 -20.62 -4.46
N ARG A 34 -4.03 -20.35 -4.00
CA ARG A 34 -5.12 -19.85 -4.84
C ARG A 34 -4.77 -18.52 -5.52
N THR A 35 -4.07 -17.61 -4.84
CA THR A 35 -3.63 -16.34 -5.46
C THR A 35 -2.64 -16.62 -6.58
N VAL A 36 -1.62 -17.44 -6.30
CA VAL A 36 -0.56 -17.81 -7.25
C VAL A 36 -1.14 -18.53 -8.47
N ASP A 37 -2.06 -19.47 -8.27
CA ASP A 37 -2.74 -20.22 -9.34
C ASP A 37 -3.59 -19.30 -10.24
N ALA A 38 -4.30 -18.34 -9.64
CA ALA A 38 -5.12 -17.39 -10.38
C ALA A 38 -4.26 -16.47 -11.27
N ILE A 39 -3.17 -15.93 -10.74
CA ILE A 39 -2.24 -15.08 -11.51
C ILE A 39 -1.54 -15.89 -12.60
N THR A 40 -1.11 -17.11 -12.28
CA THR A 40 -0.53 -18.04 -13.26
C THR A 40 -1.47 -18.29 -14.42
N SER A 41 -2.74 -18.60 -14.13
CA SER A 41 -3.77 -18.84 -15.14
C SER A 41 -4.00 -17.61 -16.01
N ALA A 42 -4.15 -16.43 -15.39
CA ALA A 42 -4.33 -15.16 -16.10
C ALA A 42 -3.21 -14.84 -17.11
N LEU A 43 -1.95 -15.14 -16.74
CA LEU A 43 -0.79 -14.94 -17.59
C LEU A 43 -0.68 -16.02 -18.69
N GLN A 44 -0.96 -17.28 -18.35
CA GLN A 44 -0.94 -18.40 -19.30
C GLN A 44 -2.03 -18.30 -20.37
N GLU A 45 -3.20 -17.74 -20.03
CA GLU A 45 -4.28 -17.44 -21.00
C GLU A 45 -3.82 -16.49 -22.13
N ARG A 46 -2.77 -15.69 -21.90
CA ARG A 46 -2.12 -14.85 -22.91
C ARG A 46 -0.93 -15.50 -23.61
N GLY A 47 -0.72 -16.79 -23.38
CA GLY A 47 0.31 -17.59 -24.02
C GLY A 47 1.70 -17.43 -23.40
N HIS A 48 1.81 -16.79 -22.23
CA HIS A 48 3.06 -16.70 -21.48
C HIS A 48 3.42 -18.04 -20.85
N GLN A 49 4.73 -18.31 -20.77
CA GLN A 49 5.27 -19.40 -19.97
C GLN A 49 5.51 -18.84 -18.57
N VAL A 50 4.87 -19.42 -17.56
CA VAL A 50 4.95 -18.92 -16.18
C VAL A 50 5.62 -19.97 -15.32
N THR A 51 6.59 -19.56 -14.52
CA THR A 51 7.23 -20.39 -13.50
C THR A 51 7.08 -19.68 -12.16
N PHE A 52 6.43 -20.34 -11.21
CA PHE A 52 6.36 -19.85 -9.84
C PHE A 52 7.70 -20.09 -9.13
N LEU A 53 8.22 -19.07 -8.44
CA LEU A 53 9.38 -19.17 -7.55
C LEU A 53 9.02 -18.56 -6.19
N GLU A 54 9.43 -19.22 -5.11
CA GLU A 54 9.17 -18.75 -3.75
C GLU A 54 10.12 -17.59 -3.39
N GLY A 55 9.61 -16.58 -2.70
CA GLY A 55 10.35 -15.41 -2.21
C GLY A 55 11.28 -15.70 -1.03
N ASP A 56 12.08 -16.76 -1.10
CA ASP A 56 12.95 -17.21 -0.02
C ASP A 56 14.46 -17.06 -0.32
N THR A 57 15.31 -17.61 0.54
CA THR A 57 16.77 -17.51 0.39
C THR A 57 17.35 -18.20 -0.84
N SER A 58 16.60 -19.12 -1.47
CA SER A 58 17.03 -19.83 -2.67
C SER A 58 16.79 -19.02 -3.95
N LEU A 59 15.89 -18.03 -3.89
CA LEU A 59 15.41 -17.25 -5.03
C LEU A 59 16.55 -16.68 -5.90
N TYR A 60 17.63 -16.18 -5.28
CA TYR A 60 18.77 -15.65 -6.05
C TYR A 60 19.33 -16.69 -7.03
N GLN A 61 19.55 -17.93 -6.58
CA GLN A 61 20.11 -18.98 -7.42
C GLN A 61 19.12 -19.47 -8.47
N GLU A 62 17.83 -19.47 -8.16
CA GLU A 62 16.78 -19.85 -9.10
C GLU A 62 16.63 -18.83 -10.23
N LEU A 63 16.65 -17.53 -9.89
CA LEU A 63 16.64 -16.43 -10.85
C LEU A 63 17.92 -16.40 -11.71
N GLU A 64 19.10 -16.61 -11.11
CA GLU A 64 20.38 -16.63 -11.83
C GLU A 64 20.49 -17.79 -12.83
N ARG A 65 19.92 -18.96 -12.49
CA ARG A 65 19.90 -20.14 -13.38
C ARG A 65 18.77 -20.10 -14.40
N GLY A 66 17.70 -19.39 -14.07
CA GLY A 66 16.52 -19.26 -14.92
C GLY A 66 16.76 -18.32 -16.09
N ASP A 67 16.09 -18.58 -17.20
CA ASP A 67 16.10 -17.69 -18.37
C ASP A 67 14.72 -17.02 -18.48
N PHE A 68 14.55 -15.95 -17.70
CA PHE A 68 13.30 -15.19 -17.59
C PHE A 68 13.38 -13.88 -18.35
N ASP A 69 12.28 -13.52 -19.03
CA ASP A 69 12.19 -12.23 -19.72
C ASP A 69 11.76 -11.11 -18.75
N ILE A 70 10.92 -11.43 -17.76
CA ILE A 70 10.40 -10.51 -16.74
C ILE A 70 9.93 -11.29 -15.50
N ALA A 71 9.99 -10.67 -14.32
CA ALA A 71 9.35 -11.16 -13.12
C ALA A 71 8.00 -10.45 -12.85
N PHE A 72 6.96 -11.22 -12.55
CA PHE A 72 5.74 -10.70 -11.96
C PHE A 72 5.86 -10.81 -10.43
N ASN A 73 6.12 -9.70 -9.76
CA ASN A 73 6.45 -9.67 -8.33
C ASN A 73 5.23 -9.34 -7.46
N ILE A 74 4.94 -10.23 -6.51
CA ILE A 74 4.02 -10.00 -5.38
C ILE A 74 4.65 -10.43 -4.03
N CYS A 75 5.99 -10.49 -3.95
CA CYS A 75 6.69 -10.89 -2.72
C CYS A 75 6.64 -9.80 -1.63
N GLU A 76 6.09 -10.17 -0.47
CA GLU A 76 6.11 -9.37 0.76
C GLU A 76 7.43 -9.50 1.53
N GLY A 77 8.09 -10.66 1.40
CA GLY A 77 9.26 -11.05 2.19
C GLY A 77 8.92 -11.49 3.62
N HIS A 78 9.87 -12.13 4.29
CA HIS A 78 9.65 -12.70 5.63
C HIS A 78 10.17 -11.84 6.78
N ARG A 79 11.27 -11.09 6.55
CA ARG A 79 12.07 -10.47 7.62
C ARG A 79 12.73 -9.19 7.14
N GLY A 80 13.06 -8.30 8.06
CA GLY A 80 13.74 -7.02 7.79
C GLY A 80 12.77 -5.84 7.74
N ASP A 81 13.31 -4.65 7.91
CA ASP A 81 12.57 -3.37 7.96
C ASP A 81 12.06 -2.89 6.60
N ALA A 82 12.67 -3.36 5.51
CA ALA A 82 12.28 -3.08 4.13
C ALA A 82 12.02 -4.38 3.34
N ARG A 83 11.33 -5.36 3.95
CA ARG A 83 11.17 -6.73 3.41
C ARG A 83 10.62 -6.79 1.97
N GLU A 84 9.62 -5.98 1.64
CA GLU A 84 9.01 -5.90 0.30
C GLU A 84 10.01 -5.47 -0.79
N SER A 85 11.08 -4.76 -0.41
CA SER A 85 12.10 -4.27 -1.33
C SER A 85 13.19 -5.30 -1.68
N GLN A 86 13.27 -6.42 -0.94
CA GLN A 86 14.36 -7.39 -1.08
C GLN A 86 14.36 -8.09 -2.43
N VAL A 87 13.19 -8.56 -2.88
CA VAL A 87 13.06 -9.25 -4.18
C VAL A 87 13.33 -8.30 -5.34
N PRO A 88 12.75 -7.08 -5.39
CA PRO A 88 13.14 -6.06 -6.35
C PRO A 88 14.64 -5.72 -6.35
N ALA A 89 15.29 -5.70 -5.18
CA ALA A 89 16.73 -5.46 -5.11
C ALA A 89 17.57 -6.60 -5.73
N ILE A 90 17.15 -7.86 -5.54
CA ILE A 90 17.76 -9.01 -6.21
C ILE A 90 17.54 -8.94 -7.72
N LEU A 91 16.34 -8.60 -8.16
CA LEU A 91 16.00 -8.47 -9.58
C LEU A 91 16.81 -7.35 -10.25
N GLU A 92 16.96 -6.19 -9.60
CA GLU A 92 17.82 -5.11 -10.08
C GLU A 92 19.29 -5.51 -10.14
N MET A 93 19.79 -6.28 -9.16
CA MET A 93 21.15 -6.80 -9.16
C MET A 93 21.41 -7.77 -10.33
N LEU A 94 20.45 -8.64 -10.64
CA LEU A 94 20.53 -9.59 -11.75
C LEU A 94 20.16 -8.99 -13.11
N GLY A 95 19.68 -7.74 -13.14
CA GLY A 95 19.23 -7.07 -14.36
C GLY A 95 17.94 -7.63 -14.95
N ILE A 96 17.10 -8.27 -14.13
CA ILE A 96 15.83 -8.88 -14.55
C ILE A 96 14.72 -7.81 -14.47
N PRO A 97 14.03 -7.49 -15.57
CA PRO A 97 12.84 -6.64 -15.55
C PRO A 97 11.76 -7.19 -14.61
N TYR A 98 10.97 -6.32 -13.98
CA TYR A 98 9.90 -6.77 -13.08
C TYR A 98 8.71 -5.81 -13.03
N THR A 99 7.54 -6.32 -12.64
CA THR A 99 6.31 -5.55 -12.36
C THR A 99 6.33 -4.92 -10.96
N GLY A 100 5.61 -3.81 -10.81
CA GLY A 100 5.46 -3.10 -9.54
C GLY A 100 6.54 -2.04 -9.32
N SER A 101 6.46 -1.43 -8.13
CA SER A 101 7.29 -0.29 -7.76
C SER A 101 8.73 -0.67 -7.43
N LYS A 102 9.64 0.31 -7.52
CA LYS A 102 11.08 0.09 -7.30
C LYS A 102 11.44 -0.09 -5.82
N VAL A 103 12.67 -0.55 -5.58
CA VAL A 103 13.27 -0.79 -4.25
C VAL A 103 12.99 0.34 -3.26
N LEU A 104 13.30 1.59 -3.62
CA LEU A 104 13.12 2.74 -2.71
C LEU A 104 11.65 3.00 -2.39
N CYS A 105 10.76 2.88 -3.38
CA CYS A 105 9.33 3.08 -3.20
C CYS A 105 8.80 2.07 -2.18
N LEU A 106 9.04 0.77 -2.40
CA LEU A 106 8.56 -0.29 -1.50
C LEU A 106 9.16 -0.19 -0.09
N ALA A 107 10.46 0.11 0.01
CA ALA A 107 11.10 0.32 1.31
C ALA A 107 10.50 1.53 2.06
N LEU A 108 10.18 2.61 1.33
CA LEU A 108 9.56 3.80 1.90
C LEU A 108 8.12 3.53 2.32
N THR A 109 7.32 2.92 1.45
CA THR A 109 5.87 2.76 1.65
C THR A 109 5.52 1.76 2.74
N LEU A 110 6.37 0.74 2.94
CA LEU A 110 6.23 -0.19 4.07
C LEU A 110 6.34 0.54 5.41
N ASP A 111 7.26 1.50 5.56
CA ASP A 111 7.37 2.32 6.77
C ASP A 111 6.36 3.48 6.74
N LYS A 112 5.20 3.25 7.39
CA LYS A 112 4.08 4.19 7.43
C LYS A 112 4.48 5.56 7.96
N ALA A 113 5.39 5.63 8.92
CA ALA A 113 5.87 6.90 9.44
C ALA A 113 6.69 7.66 8.41
N MET A 114 7.55 6.98 7.66
CA MET A 114 8.33 7.59 6.58
C MET A 114 7.44 8.07 5.43
N THR A 115 6.48 7.24 5.01
CA THR A 115 5.46 7.62 4.02
C THR A 115 4.73 8.90 4.44
N LYS A 116 4.25 8.97 5.69
CA LYS A 116 3.53 10.15 6.19
C LYS A 116 4.40 11.40 6.26
N ARG A 117 5.71 11.27 6.56
CA ARG A 117 6.66 12.41 6.50
C ARG A 117 6.73 12.98 5.08
N ILE A 118 6.78 12.11 4.08
CA ILE A 118 6.82 12.52 2.67
C ILE A 118 5.48 13.13 2.24
N LEU A 119 4.34 12.49 2.56
CA LEU A 119 3.01 13.04 2.27
C LEU A 119 2.85 14.44 2.88
N ALA A 120 3.21 14.62 4.15
CA ALA A 120 3.14 15.89 4.85
C ALA A 120 4.06 16.95 4.23
N PHE A 121 5.27 16.58 3.81
CA PHE A 121 6.19 17.48 3.10
C PHE A 121 5.59 18.02 1.80
N HIS A 122 4.82 17.20 1.08
CA HIS A 122 4.09 17.59 -0.14
C HIS A 122 2.73 18.24 0.14
N GLY A 123 2.36 18.46 1.41
CA GLY A 123 1.09 19.07 1.78
C GLY A 123 -0.13 18.18 1.57
N LEU A 124 0.07 16.86 1.39
CA LEU A 124 -1.00 15.89 1.27
C LEU A 124 -1.61 15.59 2.66
N PRO A 125 -2.95 15.48 2.76
CA PRO A 125 -3.60 15.32 4.05
C PRO A 125 -3.35 13.91 4.60
N THR A 126 -2.68 13.84 5.75
CA THR A 126 -2.53 12.61 6.53
C THR A 126 -2.70 12.97 8.01
N PRO A 127 -3.20 12.06 8.88
CA PRO A 127 -3.36 12.36 10.29
C PRO A 127 -2.03 12.76 10.93
N ARG A 128 -2.08 13.70 11.88
CA ARG A 128 -0.90 14.08 12.65
C ARG A 128 -0.41 12.87 13.43
N PHE A 129 0.90 12.69 13.48
CA PHE A 129 1.47 11.47 14.06
C PHE A 129 2.80 11.72 14.78
N GLN A 130 3.15 10.76 15.63
CA GLN A 130 4.42 10.65 16.32
C GLN A 130 4.86 9.18 16.32
N VAL A 131 6.16 8.94 16.16
CA VAL A 131 6.76 7.59 16.27
C VAL A 131 7.26 7.39 17.69
N PHE A 132 6.93 6.25 18.28
CA PHE A 132 7.40 5.82 19.59
C PHE A 132 8.35 4.64 19.47
N GLU A 133 9.57 4.82 19.96
CA GLU A 133 10.58 3.76 20.16
C GLU A 133 10.63 3.30 21.61
N ALA A 134 10.04 4.06 22.53
CA ALA A 134 9.90 3.68 23.92
C ALA A 134 8.58 4.18 24.50
N ALA A 135 7.89 3.31 25.25
CA ALA A 135 6.57 3.59 25.81
C ALA A 135 6.50 4.85 26.70
N HIS A 136 7.62 5.30 27.27
CA HIS A 136 7.70 6.45 28.18
C HIS A 136 8.03 7.78 27.48
N GLN A 137 8.24 7.79 26.16
CA GLN A 137 8.51 9.03 25.42
C GLN A 137 7.40 10.08 25.65
N PRO A 138 7.73 11.38 25.75
CA PRO A 138 6.73 12.42 25.88
C PRO A 138 5.83 12.46 24.63
N VAL A 139 4.53 12.63 24.85
CA VAL A 139 3.57 12.81 23.76
C VAL A 139 3.68 14.25 23.27
N ASP A 140 3.70 14.44 21.96
CA ASP A 140 3.64 15.77 21.38
C ASP A 140 2.38 16.49 21.88
N SER A 141 2.56 17.70 22.41
CA SER A 141 1.49 18.58 22.87
C SER A 141 0.50 18.97 21.76
N GLU A 142 0.85 18.71 20.51
CA GLU A 142 0.06 18.97 19.34
C GLU A 142 -0.86 17.83 18.92
N LEU A 143 -0.71 16.62 19.48
CA LEU A 143 -1.62 15.49 19.24
C LEU A 143 -2.87 15.59 20.11
N ARG A 144 -4.03 15.20 19.56
CA ARG A 144 -5.32 15.20 20.26
C ARG A 144 -5.90 13.80 20.35
N PHE A 145 -6.34 13.41 21.54
CA PHE A 145 -7.06 12.14 21.74
C PHE A 145 -8.49 12.23 21.17
N PRO A 146 -9.07 11.10 20.68
CA PRO A 146 -8.47 9.76 20.65
C PRO A 146 -7.32 9.63 19.64
N LEU A 147 -6.34 8.78 19.97
CA LEU A 147 -5.21 8.44 19.10
C LEU A 147 -5.35 6.99 18.64
N PHE A 148 -4.67 6.65 17.55
CA PHE A 148 -4.59 5.31 16.99
C PHE A 148 -3.15 4.81 17.03
N VAL A 149 -2.91 3.64 17.62
CA VAL A 149 -1.59 3.03 17.79
C VAL A 149 -1.46 1.77 16.95
N LYS A 150 -0.42 1.71 16.12
CA LYS A 150 -0.14 0.58 15.23
C LYS A 150 1.36 0.30 15.04
N PRO A 151 1.75 -0.92 14.65
CA PRO A 151 3.11 -1.16 14.13
C PRO A 151 3.39 -0.26 12.92
N SER A 152 4.63 0.21 12.78
CA SER A 152 4.98 1.15 11.71
C SER A 152 5.14 0.45 10.35
N ARG A 153 5.50 -0.83 10.35
CA ARG A 153 5.97 -1.61 9.17
C ARG A 153 5.23 -2.93 8.99
N GLU A 154 4.00 -3.02 9.48
CA GLU A 154 3.07 -4.12 9.15
C GLU A 154 1.82 -3.55 8.51
N GLY A 155 1.22 -4.25 7.56
CA GLY A 155 -0.06 -3.95 6.93
C GLY A 155 -1.09 -5.06 7.22
N THR A 156 -2.12 -5.14 6.37
CA THR A 156 -3.27 -6.08 6.48
C THR A 156 -3.94 -6.13 7.88
N GLY A 157 -3.79 -5.08 8.68
CA GLY A 157 -4.36 -5.00 10.02
C GLY A 157 -3.59 -5.81 11.07
N ILE A 158 -2.35 -6.20 10.79
CA ILE A 158 -1.44 -6.80 11.77
C ILE A 158 -1.18 -5.81 12.91
N GLY A 159 -1.34 -6.27 14.15
CA GLY A 159 -1.21 -5.43 15.33
C GLY A 159 -2.35 -4.43 15.53
N ILE A 160 -3.44 -4.54 14.75
CA ILE A 160 -4.61 -3.68 14.86
C ILE A 160 -5.75 -4.40 15.56
N SER A 161 -6.32 -3.75 16.58
CA SER A 161 -7.55 -4.18 17.25
C SER A 161 -8.30 -2.97 17.81
N ALA A 162 -9.44 -3.17 18.46
CA ALA A 162 -10.11 -2.11 19.23
C ALA A 162 -9.18 -1.39 20.24
N ARG A 163 -8.15 -2.09 20.75
CA ARG A 163 -7.15 -1.50 21.67
C ARG A 163 -6.20 -0.51 20.99
N SER A 164 -6.17 -0.48 19.66
CA SER A 164 -5.41 0.50 18.89
C SER A 164 -5.99 1.91 19.07
N VAL A 165 -7.28 2.05 19.35
CA VAL A 165 -7.90 3.35 19.67
C VAL A 165 -7.71 3.64 21.16
N VAL A 166 -6.85 4.60 21.46
CA VAL A 166 -6.53 5.02 22.83
C VAL A 166 -7.11 6.40 23.11
N ARG A 167 -7.72 6.58 24.28
CA ARG A 167 -8.48 7.78 24.66
C ARG A 167 -7.76 8.65 25.69
N HIS A 168 -6.70 8.13 26.31
CA HIS A 168 -5.86 8.88 27.26
C HIS A 168 -4.44 8.30 27.39
N GLY A 169 -3.56 9.01 28.12
CA GLY A 169 -2.13 8.70 28.23
C GLY A 169 -1.81 7.28 28.73
N ASP A 170 -2.54 6.77 29.73
CA ASP A 170 -2.28 5.42 30.24
C ASP A 170 -2.60 4.31 29.23
N GLU A 171 -3.67 4.46 28.43
CA GLU A 171 -3.99 3.54 27.34
C GLU A 171 -2.91 3.58 26.26
N LEU A 172 -2.49 4.79 25.87
CA LEU A 172 -1.40 5.00 24.91
C LEU A 172 -0.13 4.26 25.35
N ARG A 173 0.32 4.45 26.60
CA ARG A 173 1.56 3.83 27.08
C ARG A 173 1.48 2.30 27.15
N ARG A 174 0.30 1.75 27.47
CA ARG A 174 0.08 0.29 27.44
C ARG A 174 0.14 -0.25 26.02
N GLN A 175 -0.57 0.40 25.08
CA GLN A 175 -0.65 -0.06 23.71
C GLN A 175 0.70 0.07 22.98
N VAL A 176 1.42 1.19 23.15
CA VAL A 176 2.78 1.35 22.61
C VAL A 176 3.72 0.27 23.16
N ARG A 177 3.67 -0.02 24.47
CA ARG A 177 4.52 -1.08 25.05
C ARG A 177 4.21 -2.44 24.43
N TRP A 178 2.94 -2.76 24.22
CA TRP A 178 2.53 -4.00 23.60
C TRP A 178 3.07 -4.10 22.16
N VAL A 179 2.90 -3.06 21.34
CA VAL A 179 3.45 -3.03 19.97
C VAL A 179 4.96 -3.26 19.96
N LEU A 180 5.70 -2.50 20.77
CA LEU A 180 7.17 -2.61 20.86
C LEU A 180 7.63 -4.00 21.29
N GLN A 181 6.90 -4.68 22.19
CA GLN A 181 7.27 -6.00 22.71
C GLN A 181 6.87 -7.13 21.77
N THR A 182 5.71 -7.02 21.12
CA THR A 182 5.14 -8.07 20.28
C THR A 182 5.70 -8.05 18.86
N TYR A 183 5.82 -6.87 18.24
CA TYR A 183 6.27 -6.73 16.85
C TYR A 183 7.74 -6.32 16.74
N GLN A 184 8.38 -5.93 17.85
CA GLN A 184 9.81 -5.58 17.91
C GLN A 184 10.22 -4.45 16.95
N GLU A 185 9.31 -3.52 16.71
CA GLU A 185 9.47 -2.38 15.82
C GLU A 185 8.86 -1.10 16.43
N PRO A 186 9.12 0.10 15.87
CA PRO A 186 8.52 1.33 16.35
C PRO A 186 6.98 1.32 16.26
N ALA A 187 6.32 1.93 17.26
CA ALA A 187 4.89 2.15 17.23
C ALA A 187 4.58 3.51 16.59
N LEU A 188 3.75 3.50 15.55
CA LEU A 188 3.17 4.71 14.97
C LEU A 188 1.92 5.09 15.76
N VAL A 189 1.89 6.32 16.26
CA VAL A 189 0.76 6.90 17.00
C VAL A 189 0.25 8.09 16.22
N GLU A 190 -1.01 8.05 15.80
CA GLU A 190 -1.63 9.10 14.98
C GLU A 190 -2.98 9.56 15.54
N GLU A 191 -3.46 10.72 15.14
CA GLU A 191 -4.82 11.16 15.48
C GLU A 191 -5.85 10.22 14.87
N TYR A 192 -6.78 9.72 15.69
CA TYR A 192 -7.81 8.82 15.20
C TYR A 192 -8.84 9.61 14.39
N ILE A 193 -9.02 9.21 13.13
CA ILE A 193 -10.02 9.80 12.23
C ILE A 193 -11.26 8.91 12.24
N GLU A 194 -12.33 9.40 12.85
CA GLU A 194 -13.64 8.76 12.82
C GLU A 194 -14.30 9.00 11.45
N GLY A 195 -14.84 7.94 10.84
CA GLY A 195 -15.62 8.04 9.61
C GLY A 195 -15.43 6.87 8.65
N ARG A 196 -15.75 7.09 7.38
CA ARG A 196 -15.82 6.04 6.35
C ARG A 196 -14.43 5.68 5.82
N GLU A 197 -14.20 4.41 5.57
CA GLU A 197 -12.96 3.89 5.00
C GLU A 197 -13.13 3.69 3.50
N ILE A 198 -12.33 4.41 2.73
CA ILE A 198 -12.41 4.41 1.27
C ILE A 198 -11.04 4.05 0.72
N THR A 199 -11.03 3.15 -0.24
CA THR A 199 -9.84 2.71 -0.95
C THR A 199 -9.96 3.13 -2.41
N VAL A 200 -8.83 3.50 -3.01
CA VAL A 200 -8.76 3.87 -4.44
C VAL A 200 -7.56 3.21 -5.10
N GLY A 201 -7.83 2.34 -6.06
CA GLY A 201 -6.83 1.74 -6.93
C GLY A 201 -6.32 2.69 -8.02
N VAL A 202 -5.01 2.64 -8.27
CA VAL A 202 -4.35 3.38 -9.35
C VAL A 202 -3.52 2.39 -10.17
N LEU A 203 -3.67 2.43 -11.50
CA LEU A 203 -2.90 1.64 -12.45
C LEU A 203 -2.13 2.55 -13.40
N GLY A 204 -0.93 2.15 -13.82
CA GLY A 204 -0.16 2.86 -14.84
C GLY A 204 1.16 3.45 -14.36
N ASN A 205 1.74 4.25 -15.25
CA ASN A 205 3.03 4.90 -15.06
C ASN A 205 2.93 6.39 -15.45
N GLN A 206 3.25 6.72 -16.71
CA GLN A 206 3.12 8.11 -17.21
C GLN A 206 1.65 8.54 -17.32
N GLN A 207 0.83 7.67 -17.92
CA GLN A 207 -0.62 7.79 -17.90
C GLN A 207 -1.13 6.94 -16.74
N LEU A 208 -1.90 7.57 -15.85
CA LEU A 208 -2.52 6.90 -14.72
C LEU A 208 -4.02 6.71 -14.98
N TYR A 209 -4.52 5.57 -14.53
CA TYR A 209 -5.91 5.15 -14.56
C TYR A 209 -6.34 4.95 -13.12
N VAL A 210 -7.36 5.69 -12.69
CA VAL A 210 -7.90 5.59 -11.33
C VAL A 210 -9.14 4.70 -11.39
N LEU A 211 -9.18 3.67 -10.55
CA LEU A 211 -10.33 2.79 -10.43
C LEU A 211 -11.41 3.43 -9.55
N PRO A 212 -12.69 3.02 -9.68
CA PRO A 212 -13.75 3.57 -8.84
C PRO A 212 -13.45 3.32 -7.36
N PRO A 213 -13.63 4.33 -6.48
CA PRO A 213 -13.43 4.14 -5.06
C PRO A 213 -14.28 3.00 -4.51
N LEU A 214 -13.68 2.19 -3.66
CA LEU A 214 -14.34 1.13 -2.91
C LEU A 214 -14.53 1.58 -1.46
N GLU A 215 -15.70 1.33 -0.90
CA GLU A 215 -15.94 1.49 0.54
C GLU A 215 -15.94 0.13 1.23
N VAL A 216 -15.19 0.03 2.32
CA VAL A 216 -15.25 -1.13 3.22
C VAL A 216 -16.26 -0.80 4.31
N ASP A 217 -17.49 -1.29 4.15
CA ASP A 217 -18.54 -1.10 5.15
C ASP A 217 -18.45 -2.20 6.22
N LEU A 218 -18.08 -1.79 7.43
CA LEU A 218 -17.93 -2.64 8.61
C LEU A 218 -19.15 -2.63 9.52
N SER A 219 -20.27 -2.02 9.11
CA SER A 219 -21.49 -1.92 9.93
C SER A 219 -22.09 -3.28 10.32
N ALA A 220 -21.84 -4.31 9.51
CA ALA A 220 -22.24 -5.69 9.79
C ALA A 220 -21.22 -6.46 10.65
N CYS A 221 -20.05 -5.89 10.95
CA CYS A 221 -19.04 -6.51 11.81
C CYS A 221 -19.40 -6.37 13.30
N PRO A 222 -18.85 -7.23 14.17
CA PRO A 222 -19.17 -7.20 15.59
C PRO A 222 -18.86 -5.85 16.25
N PRO A 223 -19.74 -5.30 17.12
CA PRO A 223 -19.53 -3.99 17.76
C PRO A 223 -18.22 -3.87 18.54
N GLU A 224 -17.70 -4.98 19.06
CA GLU A 224 -16.41 -5.05 19.77
C GLU A 224 -15.19 -4.72 18.89
N GLU A 225 -15.33 -4.71 17.57
CA GLU A 225 -14.27 -4.27 16.64
C GLU A 225 -14.20 -2.74 16.50
N GLU A 226 -15.14 -2.00 17.11
CA GLU A 226 -15.23 -0.53 17.10
C GLU A 226 -15.17 0.09 15.69
N GLY A 227 -15.65 -0.62 14.66
CA GLY A 227 -15.62 -0.15 13.27
C GLY A 227 -14.21 -0.02 12.68
N ILE A 228 -13.24 -0.76 13.22
CA ILE A 228 -11.86 -0.81 12.75
C ILE A 228 -11.68 -2.03 11.86
N TYR A 229 -11.06 -1.86 10.69
CA TYR A 229 -10.78 -2.97 9.79
C TYR A 229 -9.57 -3.79 10.28
N THR A 230 -9.82 -4.79 11.12
CA THR A 230 -8.77 -5.62 11.75
C THR A 230 -8.40 -6.84 10.90
N GLY A 231 -7.20 -7.40 11.12
CA GLY A 231 -6.83 -8.69 10.52
C GLY A 231 -7.80 -9.81 10.89
N ARG A 232 -8.39 -9.75 12.09
CA ARG A 232 -9.42 -10.67 12.57
C ARG A 232 -10.71 -10.60 11.74
N ILE A 233 -11.16 -9.39 11.38
CA ILE A 233 -12.32 -9.25 10.48
C ILE A 233 -12.04 -9.94 9.14
N LYS A 234 -10.83 -9.78 8.59
CA LYS A 234 -10.44 -10.43 7.32
C LYS A 234 -10.37 -11.96 7.42
N SER A 235 -9.90 -12.49 8.55
CA SER A 235 -9.67 -13.93 8.73
C SER A 235 -10.90 -14.69 9.24
N GLU A 236 -11.52 -14.22 10.33
CA GLU A 236 -12.65 -14.89 10.99
C GLU A 236 -14.00 -14.52 10.36
N PHE A 237 -14.10 -13.32 9.77
CA PHE A 237 -15.35 -12.78 9.25
C PHE A 237 -15.26 -12.31 7.79
N PRO A 238 -14.66 -13.08 6.85
CA PRO A 238 -14.41 -12.61 5.48
C PRO A 238 -15.67 -12.23 4.69
N GLN A 239 -16.85 -12.65 5.17
CA GLN A 239 -18.16 -12.38 4.55
C GLN A 239 -18.93 -11.22 5.21
N LEU A 240 -18.43 -10.66 6.32
CA LEU A 240 -19.12 -9.56 7.03
C LEU A 240 -18.78 -8.17 6.50
N PRO A 241 -17.51 -7.84 6.14
CA PRO A 241 -17.23 -6.61 5.42
C PRO A 241 -18.04 -6.57 4.14
N CYS A 242 -18.84 -5.52 3.99
CA CYS A 242 -19.55 -5.28 2.76
C CYS A 242 -18.68 -4.36 1.89
N TYR A 243 -18.04 -4.93 0.87
CA TYR A 243 -17.32 -4.15 -0.13
C TYR A 243 -18.35 -3.50 -1.06
N VAL A 244 -18.45 -2.17 -1.00
CA VAL A 244 -19.35 -1.39 -1.85
C VAL A 244 -18.53 -0.69 -2.91
N CYS A 245 -18.57 -1.20 -4.14
CA CYS A 245 -17.85 -0.63 -5.27
C CYS A 245 -18.76 -0.53 -6.51
N PRO A 246 -18.93 0.68 -7.11
CA PRO A 246 -18.41 1.96 -6.65
C PRO A 246 -19.03 2.41 -5.32
N ALA A 247 -18.23 3.04 -4.46
CA ALA A 247 -18.69 3.61 -3.20
C ALA A 247 -19.76 4.69 -3.44
N PRO A 248 -20.79 4.80 -2.56
CA PRO A 248 -21.82 5.82 -2.65
C PRO A 248 -21.24 7.20 -2.27
N LEU A 249 -20.61 7.84 -3.24
CA LEU A 249 -19.92 9.11 -3.13
C LEU A 249 -20.49 10.13 -4.13
N THR A 250 -20.42 11.40 -3.77
CA THR A 250 -20.68 12.47 -4.74
C THR A 250 -19.56 12.55 -5.78
N GLU A 251 -19.87 13.09 -6.96
CA GLU A 251 -18.88 13.34 -8.02
C GLU A 251 -17.69 14.17 -7.52
N ALA A 252 -17.94 15.16 -6.66
CA ALA A 252 -16.88 15.98 -6.07
C ALA A 252 -15.94 15.18 -5.16
N GLN A 253 -16.49 14.27 -4.34
CA GLN A 253 -15.69 13.39 -3.49
C GLN A 253 -14.85 12.42 -4.32
N VAL A 254 -15.44 11.83 -5.36
CA VAL A 254 -14.73 10.98 -6.33
C VAL A 254 -13.54 11.70 -6.95
N GLN A 255 -13.76 12.94 -7.44
CA GLN A 255 -12.69 13.73 -8.06
C GLN A 255 -11.59 14.08 -7.06
N GLN A 256 -11.97 14.43 -5.82
CA GLN A 256 -11.01 14.75 -4.76
C GLN A 256 -10.16 13.54 -4.37
N LEU A 257 -10.78 12.38 -4.16
CA LEU A 257 -10.09 11.13 -3.84
C LEU A 257 -9.18 10.68 -4.98
N SER A 258 -9.66 10.74 -6.22
CA SER A 258 -8.87 10.41 -7.40
C SER A 258 -7.62 11.29 -7.53
N HIS A 259 -7.79 12.60 -7.31
CA HIS A 259 -6.68 13.55 -7.31
C HIS A 259 -5.65 13.22 -6.22
N LEU A 260 -6.10 13.00 -4.98
CA LEU A 260 -5.20 12.68 -3.88
C LEU A 260 -4.49 11.33 -4.08
N ALA A 261 -5.17 10.33 -4.64
CA ALA A 261 -4.57 9.02 -4.93
C ALA A 261 -3.45 9.15 -5.98
N VAL A 262 -3.68 9.94 -7.04
CA VAL A 262 -2.66 10.23 -8.07
C VAL A 262 -1.48 10.99 -7.49
N GLU A 263 -1.72 12.02 -6.66
CA GLU A 263 -0.63 12.79 -6.05
C GLU A 263 0.18 11.94 -5.06
N ALA A 264 -0.48 11.10 -4.25
CA ALA A 264 0.19 10.15 -3.36
C ALA A 264 1.06 9.16 -4.16
N PHE A 265 0.49 8.55 -5.21
CA PHE A 265 1.19 7.63 -6.11
C PHE A 265 2.47 8.21 -6.69
N ARG A 266 2.39 9.45 -7.21
CA ARG A 266 3.55 10.13 -7.79
C ARG A 266 4.57 10.56 -6.76
N THR A 267 4.12 11.00 -5.60
CA THR A 267 4.99 11.53 -4.54
C THR A 267 5.98 10.48 -4.01
N VAL A 268 5.60 9.19 -4.04
CA VAL A 268 6.47 8.08 -3.61
C VAL A 268 7.07 7.30 -4.77
N ASP A 269 6.97 7.82 -6.01
CA ASP A 269 7.45 7.17 -7.24
C ASP A 269 6.89 5.74 -7.45
N CYS A 270 5.60 5.53 -7.15
CA CYS A 270 4.93 4.26 -7.47
C CYS A 270 4.93 3.99 -8.98
N LEU A 271 4.90 2.70 -9.34
CA LEU A 271 4.82 2.22 -10.72
C LEU A 271 3.85 1.06 -10.86
N ASP A 272 3.26 0.96 -12.04
CA ASP A 272 2.37 -0.09 -12.55
C ASP A 272 1.02 -0.20 -11.81
N MET A 273 1.03 -0.27 -10.48
CA MET A 273 -0.17 -0.31 -9.65
C MET A 273 0.10 0.18 -8.22
N ALA A 274 -0.94 0.70 -7.57
CA ALA A 274 -0.99 0.86 -6.12
C ALA A 274 -2.44 0.96 -5.66
N ARG A 275 -2.63 0.80 -4.35
CA ARG A 275 -3.89 1.09 -3.65
C ARG A 275 -3.63 2.23 -2.66
N VAL A 276 -4.50 3.23 -2.60
CA VAL A 276 -4.42 4.32 -1.62
C VAL A 276 -5.63 4.24 -0.70
N ASP A 277 -5.37 4.20 0.60
CA ASP A 277 -6.41 4.05 1.62
C ASP A 277 -6.65 5.38 2.31
N PHE A 278 -7.92 5.72 2.45
CA PHE A 278 -8.41 6.99 2.97
C PHE A 278 -9.38 6.78 4.13
N LYS A 279 -9.38 7.77 5.03
CA LYS A 279 -10.49 7.99 5.96
C LYS A 279 -11.20 9.29 5.61
N LEU A 280 -12.52 9.23 5.42
CA LEU A 280 -13.35 10.42 5.27
C LEU A 280 -13.85 10.84 6.66
N ALA A 281 -13.33 11.97 7.17
CA ALA A 281 -13.58 12.41 8.53
C ALA A 281 -15.04 12.86 8.74
N ALA A 282 -15.81 12.09 9.52
CA ALA A 282 -17.23 12.39 9.80
C ALA A 282 -17.43 13.76 10.46
N ASN A 283 -16.47 14.17 11.29
CA ASN A 283 -16.52 15.42 12.06
C ASN A 283 -15.86 16.62 11.36
N ASP A 284 -15.34 16.45 10.14
CA ASP A 284 -14.65 17.48 9.35
C ASP A 284 -15.18 17.50 7.91
N GLY A 285 -16.51 17.45 7.76
CA GLY A 285 -17.20 17.55 6.46
C GLY A 285 -16.81 16.46 5.46
N GLU A 286 -16.52 15.24 5.93
CA GLU A 286 -16.01 14.13 5.13
C GLU A 286 -14.68 14.44 4.42
N ARG A 287 -13.84 15.31 5.00
CA ARG A 287 -12.50 15.57 4.47
C ARG A 287 -11.67 14.28 4.41
N PRO A 288 -11.03 13.96 3.27
CA PRO A 288 -10.18 12.78 3.13
C PRO A 288 -8.82 12.97 3.78
N TYR A 289 -8.40 11.95 4.52
CA TYR A 289 -7.06 11.78 5.07
C TYR A 289 -6.45 10.49 4.51
N ILE A 290 -5.26 10.58 3.92
CA ILE A 290 -4.50 9.42 3.44
C ILE A 290 -3.96 8.67 4.67
N LEU A 291 -4.37 7.41 4.81
CA LEU A 291 -3.89 6.52 5.86
C LEU A 291 -2.58 5.87 5.46
N GLU A 292 -2.54 5.32 4.26
CA GLU A 292 -1.41 4.61 3.66
C GLU A 292 -1.52 4.54 2.12
N ILE A 293 -0.40 4.22 1.49
CA ILE A 293 -0.31 3.85 0.08
C ILE A 293 0.41 2.51 0.00
N ASN A 294 -0.18 1.58 -0.73
CA ASN A 294 0.26 0.20 -0.86
C ASN A 294 0.61 -0.09 -2.33
N PRO A 295 1.89 -0.03 -2.72
CA PRO A 295 2.33 -0.30 -4.09
C PRO A 295 2.40 -1.79 -4.43
N LEU A 296 2.20 -2.66 -3.43
CA LEU A 296 2.08 -4.09 -3.56
C LEU A 296 0.69 -4.56 -3.07
N PRO A 297 -0.42 -4.09 -3.69
CA PRO A 297 -1.75 -4.47 -3.23
C PRO A 297 -2.02 -5.95 -3.51
N GLY A 298 -2.86 -6.57 -2.69
CA GLY A 298 -3.32 -7.94 -2.94
C GLY A 298 -4.01 -8.08 -4.30
N LEU A 299 -3.87 -9.26 -4.93
CA LEU A 299 -4.41 -9.57 -6.27
C LEU A 299 -5.25 -10.85 -6.29
N SER A 300 -5.77 -11.28 -5.14
CA SER A 300 -6.58 -12.50 -5.02
C SER A 300 -8.03 -12.27 -5.47
N PRO A 301 -8.56 -13.08 -6.40
CA PRO A 301 -9.95 -12.98 -6.85
C PRO A 301 -10.97 -13.17 -5.72
N GLY A 302 -11.92 -12.24 -5.62
CA GLY A 302 -12.99 -12.26 -4.62
C GLY A 302 -12.52 -11.96 -3.19
N VAL A 303 -11.32 -11.42 -3.02
CA VAL A 303 -10.76 -11.04 -1.71
C VAL A 303 -10.13 -9.66 -1.76
N SER A 304 -9.34 -9.35 -2.79
CA SER A 304 -8.53 -8.13 -2.80
C SER A 304 -9.25 -6.93 -3.41
N ASP A 305 -9.13 -5.77 -2.76
CA ASP A 305 -9.82 -4.52 -3.11
C ASP A 305 -9.59 -4.11 -4.58
N LEU A 306 -8.34 -4.15 -5.04
CA LEU A 306 -7.99 -3.77 -6.42
C LEU A 306 -8.71 -4.65 -7.46
N VAL A 307 -8.99 -5.92 -7.12
CA VAL A 307 -9.75 -6.83 -7.98
C VAL A 307 -11.23 -6.44 -7.99
N PHE A 308 -11.82 -6.14 -6.84
CA PHE A 308 -13.21 -5.65 -6.76
C PHE A 308 -13.40 -4.33 -7.52
N GLU A 309 -12.45 -3.40 -7.40
CA GLU A 309 -12.47 -2.13 -8.12
C GLU A 309 -12.37 -2.30 -9.64
N ALA A 310 -11.54 -3.26 -10.10
CA ALA A 310 -11.45 -3.61 -11.51
C ALA A 310 -12.75 -4.26 -12.03
N GLU A 311 -13.33 -5.19 -11.26
CA GLU A 311 -14.60 -5.85 -11.59
C GLU A 311 -15.76 -4.85 -11.70
N ALA A 312 -15.79 -3.82 -10.85
CA ALA A 312 -16.80 -2.75 -10.89
C ALA A 312 -16.82 -1.96 -12.21
N VAL A 313 -15.71 -1.94 -12.96
CA VAL A 313 -15.63 -1.36 -14.31
C VAL A 313 -15.67 -2.40 -15.43
N GLY A 314 -16.01 -3.65 -15.12
CA GLY A 314 -16.12 -4.75 -16.06
C GLY A 314 -14.78 -5.33 -16.51
N MET A 315 -13.70 -5.08 -15.77
CA MET A 315 -12.38 -5.67 -16.01
C MET A 315 -12.28 -7.01 -15.29
N SER A 316 -12.03 -8.10 -16.03
CA SER A 316 -11.80 -9.41 -15.41
C SER A 316 -10.45 -9.46 -14.69
N HIS A 317 -10.29 -10.39 -13.76
CA HIS A 317 -9.00 -10.64 -13.09
C HIS A 317 -7.85 -10.83 -14.09
N ALA A 318 -8.07 -11.64 -15.13
CA ALA A 318 -7.07 -11.83 -16.18
C ALA A 318 -6.73 -10.53 -16.93
N GLN A 319 -7.70 -9.64 -17.16
CA GLN A 319 -7.44 -8.34 -17.76
C GLN A 319 -6.63 -7.44 -16.82
N LEU A 320 -6.92 -7.43 -15.51
CA LEU A 320 -6.18 -6.66 -14.51
C LEU A 320 -4.71 -7.10 -14.43
N ILE A 321 -4.46 -8.41 -14.26
CA ILE A 321 -3.10 -8.98 -14.18
C ILE A 321 -2.28 -8.63 -15.43
N ASN A 322 -2.87 -8.81 -16.61
CA ASN A 322 -2.18 -8.48 -17.85
C ASN A 322 -2.03 -6.97 -18.06
N ALA A 323 -2.93 -6.14 -17.53
CA ALA A 323 -2.77 -4.69 -17.56
C ALA A 323 -1.57 -4.25 -16.73
N ILE A 324 -1.38 -4.79 -15.52
CA ILE A 324 -0.21 -4.54 -14.67
C ILE A 324 1.07 -4.97 -15.40
N LEU A 325 1.09 -6.17 -15.96
CA LEU A 325 2.24 -6.65 -16.75
C LEU A 325 2.55 -5.71 -17.92
N ASN A 326 1.53 -5.28 -18.66
CA ASN A 326 1.70 -4.38 -19.80
C ASN A 326 2.26 -3.01 -19.39
N GLU A 327 1.85 -2.46 -18.25
CA GLU A 327 2.43 -1.22 -17.72
C GLU A 327 3.92 -1.38 -17.41
N ALA A 328 4.29 -2.50 -16.78
CA ALA A 328 5.69 -2.82 -16.52
C ALA A 328 6.50 -2.92 -17.82
N LEU A 329 5.98 -3.62 -18.84
CA LEU A 329 6.67 -3.82 -20.12
C LEU A 329 6.95 -2.50 -20.86
N LYS A 330 6.12 -1.47 -20.70
CA LYS A 330 6.39 -0.13 -21.26
C LYS A 330 7.67 0.51 -20.68
N ARG A 331 8.09 0.10 -19.48
CA ARG A 331 9.31 0.58 -18.83
C ARG A 331 10.59 -0.07 -19.39
N TYR A 332 10.44 -1.15 -20.16
CA TYR A 332 11.55 -1.97 -20.65
C TYR A 332 11.52 -2.08 -22.18
N PRO A 333 12.10 -1.11 -22.91
CA PRO A 333 12.09 -1.08 -24.38
C PRO A 333 12.63 -2.35 -25.05
N GLN A 334 13.56 -3.05 -24.38
CA GLN A 334 14.11 -4.32 -24.83
C GLN A 334 13.10 -5.48 -24.80
N LEU A 335 11.93 -5.30 -24.18
CA LEU A 335 10.84 -6.27 -24.19
C LEU A 335 9.65 -5.80 -25.06
N ALA A 336 9.59 -4.51 -25.40
CA ALA A 336 8.47 -3.91 -26.13
C ALA A 336 8.20 -4.53 -27.51
N HIS A 337 9.22 -5.09 -28.16
CA HIS A 337 9.09 -5.77 -29.46
C HIS A 337 8.53 -7.21 -29.34
N ARG A 338 8.50 -7.78 -28.13
CA ARG A 338 7.91 -9.10 -27.84
C ARG A 338 6.43 -9.01 -27.49
N THR A 339 5.92 -7.80 -27.27
CA THR A 339 4.50 -7.49 -27.11
C THR A 339 3.93 -6.85 -28.36
N SER A 340 2.87 -7.42 -28.91
CA SER A 340 2.12 -6.80 -30.01
C SER A 340 1.54 -5.46 -29.56
N HIS A 341 1.68 -4.43 -30.40
CA HIS A 341 1.13 -3.08 -30.18
C HIS A 341 -0.41 -3.02 -30.01
N GLU A 342 -1.13 -4.13 -30.20
CA GLU A 342 -2.59 -4.19 -30.13
C GLU A 342 -3.18 -4.24 -28.71
N TYR A 343 -2.34 -4.33 -27.66
CA TYR A 343 -2.80 -4.59 -26.29
C TYR A 343 -2.67 -3.40 -25.33
N LEU A 344 -2.85 -2.17 -25.83
CA LEU A 344 -3.14 -1.03 -24.95
C LEU A 344 -4.42 -1.33 -24.16
N MET A 345 -4.43 -1.02 -22.86
CA MET A 345 -5.60 -1.16 -21.98
C MET A 345 -6.89 -0.77 -22.70
N GLN A 346 -7.70 -1.75 -23.09
CA GLN A 346 -9.08 -1.50 -23.53
C GLN A 346 -9.93 -1.43 -22.28
N ILE A 347 -9.78 -0.37 -21.50
CA ILE A 347 -10.72 -0.10 -20.41
C ILE A 347 -12.08 0.20 -21.08
N PRO A 348 -13.17 -0.52 -20.75
CA PRO A 348 -14.46 -0.37 -21.42
C PRO A 348 -14.89 1.10 -21.52
N GLN A 349 -15.52 1.54 -22.62
CA GLN A 349 -15.84 2.98 -22.82
C GLN A 349 -16.61 3.65 -21.68
N ALA A 350 -17.38 2.89 -20.88
CA ALA A 350 -18.07 3.36 -19.67
C ALA A 350 -17.12 3.84 -18.55
N SER A 351 -15.86 3.42 -18.55
CA SER A 351 -14.81 3.80 -17.60
C SER A 351 -14.15 5.15 -17.91
N ARG A 352 -14.39 5.77 -19.08
CA ARG A 352 -13.73 7.03 -19.48
C ARG A 352 -14.03 8.22 -18.55
N GLY A 353 -15.04 8.13 -17.69
CA GLY A 353 -15.28 9.12 -16.61
C GLY A 353 -14.25 9.05 -15.47
N TRP A 354 -13.54 7.94 -15.33
CA TRP A 354 -12.54 7.67 -14.27
C TRP A 354 -11.10 7.80 -14.78
N ILE A 355 -10.93 8.22 -16.05
CA ILE A 355 -9.66 8.21 -16.78
C ILE A 355 -9.32 9.62 -17.24
N GLY A 356 -8.18 10.13 -16.76
CA GLY A 356 -7.51 11.28 -17.36
C GLY A 356 -7.35 12.48 -16.44
N ALA A 357 -6.60 12.33 -15.35
CA ALA A 357 -5.94 13.48 -14.76
C ALA A 357 -4.72 13.86 -15.62
N GLU A 358 -4.95 14.51 -16.78
CA GLU A 358 -3.93 15.38 -17.36
C GLU A 358 -3.76 16.57 -16.40
N THR A 359 -2.92 16.37 -15.38
CA THR A 359 -2.49 17.44 -14.49
C THR A 359 -1.60 18.37 -15.30
N ARG A 360 -2.20 19.42 -15.85
CA ARG A 360 -1.46 20.64 -16.18
C ARG A 360 -0.71 21.02 -14.91
N THR A 361 0.61 21.01 -14.98
CA THR A 361 1.50 21.59 -13.96
C THR A 361 0.98 23.00 -13.64
N MET A 362 0.29 23.17 -12.51
CA MET A 362 0.00 24.51 -11.99
C MET A 362 1.30 25.03 -11.41
N ASN A 363 2.05 25.75 -12.24
CA ASN A 363 3.11 26.63 -11.77
C ASN A 363 2.51 27.62 -10.75
N GLY A 364 2.98 27.51 -9.51
CA GLY A 364 3.14 28.63 -8.57
C GLY A 364 1.92 29.50 -8.30
N ALA A 365 1.14 29.14 -7.28
CA ALA A 365 0.50 30.12 -6.41
C ALA A 365 0.66 29.65 -4.97
N GLY A 366 1.64 30.25 -4.27
CA GLY A 366 1.99 29.90 -2.91
C GLY A 366 0.83 30.14 -1.95
N VAL A 367 0.45 29.09 -1.22
CA VAL A 367 -0.23 29.22 0.06
C VAL A 367 0.85 29.12 1.12
N GLY A 368 1.32 30.27 1.60
CA GLY A 368 2.34 30.35 2.63
C GLY A 368 1.81 29.82 3.95
N PHE A 369 2.25 28.63 4.36
CA PHE A 369 2.27 28.26 5.77
C PHE A 369 3.57 28.75 6.37
N ALA A 370 3.47 29.73 7.27
CA ALA A 370 4.59 30.26 8.02
C ALA A 370 5.10 29.18 8.99
N LEU A 371 6.18 28.50 8.62
CA LEU A 371 6.99 27.75 9.56
C LEU A 371 7.68 28.75 10.51
N ALA A 372 7.39 28.63 11.81
CA ALA A 372 8.03 29.42 12.85
C ALA A 372 9.55 29.12 12.90
N PRO A 373 10.42 30.13 13.09
CA PRO A 373 11.86 29.93 13.02
C PRO A 373 12.41 29.18 14.23
N HIS A 374 13.14 28.09 13.96
CA HIS A 374 13.94 27.36 14.94
C HIS A 374 14.96 28.28 15.63
N ASN A 375 14.99 28.19 16.96
CA ASN A 375 15.82 28.98 17.85
C ASN A 375 17.31 28.63 17.67
N LYS A 376 18.13 29.64 17.39
CA LYS A 376 19.60 29.53 17.31
C LYS A 376 20.20 29.16 18.66
N MET A 377 20.97 28.07 18.70
CA MET A 377 21.88 27.75 19.80
C MET A 377 22.86 28.91 20.05
N ALA A 378 22.85 29.45 21.27
CA ALA A 378 23.80 30.44 21.72
C ALA A 378 25.13 29.79 22.12
N THR A 379 26.17 29.98 21.31
CA THR A 379 27.57 29.75 21.69
C THR A 379 28.03 30.91 22.59
N ARG A 380 28.25 30.64 23.88
CA ARG A 380 28.90 31.60 24.80
C ARG A 380 30.42 31.57 24.57
N ALA A 381 30.93 32.62 23.93
CA ALA A 381 32.36 32.92 23.90
C ALA A 381 32.81 33.53 25.24
N ARG A 382 33.90 32.99 25.79
CA ARG A 382 34.67 33.51 26.93
C ARG A 382 35.27 34.87 26.58
N THR A 383 35.01 35.89 27.39
CA THR A 383 35.80 37.13 27.41
C THR A 383 36.84 37.08 28.51
N ARG A 384 38.10 37.29 28.12
CA ARG A 384 39.20 37.71 29.01
C ARG A 384 38.99 39.18 29.39
N ARG A 385 39.06 39.49 30.68
CA ARG A 385 39.85 40.58 31.25
C ARG A 385 40.06 40.31 32.73
#